data_AF-A0A4P8YP14-F1
#
_entry.id   AF-A0A4P8YP14-F1
#
_cell.length_a   1.000
_cell.length_b   1.000
_cell.length_c   1.000
_cell.angle_alpha   90.00
_cell.angle_beta   90.00
_cell.angle_gamma   90.00
#
_symmetry.space_group_name_H-M   'P 1'
#
loop_
_entity.id
_entity.type
_entity.pdbx_description
1 polymer ?
#
loop_
_entity_poly.entity_id
_entity_poly.type
_entity_poly.pdbx_seq_one_letter_code
_entity_poly.pdbx_strand_id
1 'polypeptide(L)'
;MATRRVPAGFRILIAVGLFILTFLLVRPSDPATHGQIAFWKKVAGFFGDRDVEGFVGLALLAICTMVTVIGYQVIVRLAEKKLNRTN
;
A
#
# COMPACT_ATOMS: atom_id res chain seq x y z
N MET A 1 -29.69 -7.79 -16.81
CA MET A 1 -28.79 -6.68 -17.16
C MET A 1 -27.35 -7.12 -16.89
N ALA A 2 -26.46 -7.05 -17.88
CA ALA A 2 -25.09 -7.52 -17.73
C ALA A 2 -24.32 -6.60 -16.76
N THR A 3 -23.97 -7.10 -15.58
CA THR A 3 -23.08 -6.38 -14.65
C THR A 3 -21.71 -6.25 -15.30
N ARG A 4 -21.35 -5.03 -15.70
CA ARG A 4 -20.00 -4.78 -16.22
C ARG A 4 -19.00 -4.84 -15.06
N ARG A 5 -18.05 -5.76 -15.14
CA ARG A 5 -16.96 -5.92 -14.18
C ARG A 5 -15.72 -5.19 -14.68
N VAL A 6 -14.89 -4.71 -13.75
CA VAL A 6 -13.57 -4.18 -14.10
C VAL A 6 -12.72 -5.33 -14.68
N PRO A 7 -12.10 -5.15 -15.87
CA PRO A 7 -11.25 -6.17 -16.48
C PRO A 7 -10.10 -6.60 -15.56
N ALA A 8 -9.70 -7.87 -15.63
CA ALA A 8 -8.62 -8.41 -14.79
C ALA A 8 -7.30 -7.64 -14.95
N GLY A 9 -6.97 -7.19 -16.16
CA GLY A 9 -5.76 -6.37 -16.40
C GLY A 9 -5.78 -5.03 -15.64
N PHE A 10 -6.93 -4.35 -15.62
CA PHE A 10 -7.08 -3.08 -14.89
C PHE A 10 -6.97 -3.28 -13.37
N ARG A 11 -7.50 -4.40 -12.87
CA ARG A 11 -7.39 -4.81 -11.46
C ARG A 11 -5.93 -5.02 -11.04
N ILE A 12 -5.14 -5.69 -11.88
CA ILE A 12 -3.71 -5.91 -11.63
C ILE A 12 -2.96 -4.57 -11.66
N LEU A 13 -3.22 -3.71 -12.64
CA LEU A 13 -2.59 -2.38 -12.71
C LEU A 13 -2.87 -1.53 -11.46
N ILE A 14 -4.10 -1.54 -10.95
CA ILE A 14 -4.45 -0.85 -9.71
C ILE A 14 -3.68 -1.42 -8.52
N ALA A 15 -3.60 -2.75 -8.40
CA ALA A 15 -2.90 -3.40 -7.30
C ALA A 15 -1.39 -3.11 -7.32
N VAL A 16 -0.75 -3.23 -8.48
CA VAL A 16 0.68 -2.95 -8.67
C VAL A 16 0.96 -1.46 -8.48
N GLY A 17 0.10 -0.58 -9.02
CA GLY A 17 0.24 0.86 -8.85
C GLY A 17 0.12 1.30 -7.39
N LEU A 18 -0.86 0.76 -6.65
CA LEU A 18 -0.98 1.00 -5.21
C LEU A 18 0.24 0.50 -4.43
N PHE A 19 0.74 -0.69 -4.77
CA PHE A 19 1.90 -1.26 -4.10
C PHE A 19 3.14 -0.37 -4.30
N ILE A 20 3.45 0.00 -5.54
CA ILE A 20 4.61 0.84 -5.85
C ILE A 20 4.46 2.22 -5.22
N LEU A 21 3.27 2.83 -5.31
CA LEU A 21 3.02 4.16 -4.73
C LEU A 21 3.20 4.14 -3.21
N THR A 22 2.63 3.14 -2.52
CA THR A 22 2.75 3.00 -1.07
C THR A 22 4.19 2.74 -0.66
N PHE A 23 4.88 1.88 -1.41
CA PHE A 23 6.28 1.58 -1.19
C PHE A 23 7.14 2.84 -1.31
N LEU A 24 6.94 3.65 -2.36
CA LEU A 24 7.69 4.89 -2.56
C LEU A 24 7.42 5.95 -1.48
N LEU A 25 6.20 6.00 -0.93
CA LEU A 25 5.83 6.97 0.10
C LEU A 25 6.32 6.58 1.50
N VAL A 26 6.30 5.29 1.82
CA VAL A 26 6.61 4.76 3.16
C VAL A 26 8.09 4.42 3.30
N ARG A 27 8.76 4.06 2.21
CA ARG A 27 10.19 3.74 2.23
C ARG A 27 11.01 4.95 2.66
N PRO A 28 11.90 4.81 3.65
CA PRO A 28 12.88 5.85 3.92
C PRO A 28 13.78 6.03 2.69
N SER A 29 13.85 7.25 2.17
CA SER A 29 14.69 7.59 1.01
C SER A 29 16.16 7.57 1.42
N ASP A 30 17.07 6.97 0.64
CA ASP A 30 18.50 6.99 0.94
C ASP A 30 19.16 8.28 0.40
N PRO A 31 19.90 9.05 1.22
CA PRO A 31 20.12 8.89 2.65
C PRO A 31 18.90 9.30 3.49
N ALA A 32 18.54 8.46 4.46
CA ALA A 32 17.35 8.68 5.29
C ALA A 32 17.51 9.93 6.15
N THR A 33 16.48 10.78 6.17
CA THR A 33 16.47 11.95 7.03
C THR A 33 16.44 11.54 8.51
N HIS A 34 17.02 12.36 9.39
CA HIS A 34 17.02 12.11 10.84
C HIS A 34 15.61 11.85 11.40
N GLY A 35 14.58 12.51 10.86
CA GLY A 35 13.18 12.31 11.25
C GLY A 35 12.65 10.92 10.87
N GLN A 36 12.95 10.43 9.66
CA GLN A 36 12.56 9.08 9.23
C GLN A 36 13.24 8.01 10.08
N ILE A 37 14.52 8.18 10.39
CA ILE A 37 15.27 7.26 11.26
C ILE A 37 14.67 7.24 12.66
N ALA A 38 14.38 8.40 13.24
CA ALA A 38 13.78 8.49 14.58
C ALA A 38 12.38 7.87 14.62
N PHE A 39 11.56 8.07 13.58
CA PHE A 39 10.25 7.44 13.43
C PHE A 39 10.39 5.92 13.45
N TRP A 40 11.19 5.35 12.54
CA TRP A 40 11.35 3.91 12.42
C TRP A 40 11.99 3.28 13.66
N LYS A 41 12.96 3.96 14.28
CA LYS A 41 13.56 3.52 15.55
C LYS A 41 12.55 3.53 16.70
N LYS A 42 11.65 4.52 16.76
CA LYS A 42 10.59 4.57 17.77
C LYS A 42 9.55 3.47 17.56
N VAL A 43 9.17 3.20 16.32
CA VAL A 43 8.24 2.11 15.99
C VAL A 43 8.87 0.75 16.28
N ALA A 44 10.10 0.49 15.83
CA ALA A 44 10.83 -0.74 16.15
C ALA A 44 10.96 -0.93 17.67
N GLY A 45 11.32 0.14 18.40
CA GLY A 45 11.40 0.12 19.86
C GLY A 45 10.05 -0.15 20.55
N PHE A 46 8.92 0.30 19.97
CA PHE A 46 7.59 -0.03 20.48
C PHE A 46 7.27 -1.52 20.34
N PHE A 47 7.75 -2.16 19.26
CA PHE A 47 7.64 -3.60 19.06
C PHE A 47 8.72 -4.41 19.80
N GLY A 48 9.64 -3.74 20.52
CA GLY A 48 10.74 -4.39 21.23
C GLY A 48 11.85 -4.90 20.32
N ASP A 49 11.86 -4.50 19.04
CA ASP A 49 12.83 -4.95 18.06
C ASP A 49 14.10 -4.08 18.11
N ARG A 50 15.27 -4.74 18.11
CA ARG A 50 16.58 -4.09 18.14
C ARG A 50 17.17 -3.95 16.73
N ASP A 51 16.66 -4.72 15.77
CA ASP A 51 17.03 -4.63 14.37
C ASP A 51 16.09 -3.70 13.62
N VAL A 52 16.42 -2.42 13.59
CA VAL A 52 15.59 -1.39 12.94
C VAL A 52 15.54 -1.59 11.44
N GLU A 53 16.62 -2.05 10.79
CA GLU A 53 16.65 -2.24 9.35
C GLU A 53 15.79 -3.42 8.92
N GLY A 54 15.91 -4.55 9.61
CA GLY A 54 15.06 -5.72 9.40
C GLY A 54 13.58 -5.41 9.67
N PHE A 55 13.30 -4.69 10.75
CA PHE A 55 11.94 -4.25 11.10
C PHE A 55 11.34 -3.35 10.00
N VAL A 56 12.09 -2.38 9.49
CA VAL A 56 11.64 -1.48 8.41
C VAL A 56 11.26 -2.29 7.17
N GLY A 57 12.08 -3.25 6.77
CA GLY A 57 11.79 -4.11 5.61
C GLY A 57 10.49 -4.90 5.76
N LEU A 58 10.30 -5.57 6.89
CA LEU A 58 9.08 -6.33 7.18
C LEU A 58 7.84 -5.43 7.31
N ALA A 59 7.99 -4.29 7.98
CA ALA A 59 6.92 -3.32 8.13
C ALA A 59 6.49 -2.73 6.79
N LEU A 60 7.42 -2.43 5.89
CA LEU A 60 7.11 -1.98 4.53
C LEU A 60 6.28 -3.03 3.78
N LEU A 61 6.70 -4.30 3.82
CA LEU A 61 5.95 -5.38 3.17
C LEU A 61 4.54 -5.49 3.73
N ALA A 62 4.39 -5.48 5.05
CA ALA A 62 3.09 -5.54 5.72
C ALA A 62 2.19 -4.34 5.35
N ILE A 63 2.72 -3.11 5.41
CA ILE A 63 1.98 -1.89 5.07
C ILE A 63 1.58 -1.90 3.60
N CYS A 64 2.50 -2.24 2.70
CA CYS A 64 2.22 -2.28 1.26
C CYS A 64 1.15 -3.33 0.95
N THR A 65 1.25 -4.55 1.49
CA THR A 65 0.22 -5.58 1.30
C THR A 65 -1.13 -5.13 1.84
N MET A 66 -1.17 -4.55 3.04
CA MET A 66 -2.42 -4.10 3.66
C MET A 66 -3.08 -2.98 2.85
N VAL A 67 -2.31 -1.97 2.43
CA VAL A 67 -2.81 -0.87 1.60
C VAL A 67 -3.25 -1.36 0.23
N THR A 68 -2.49 -2.26 -0.40
CA THR A 68 -2.88 -2.84 -1.69
C THR A 68 -4.18 -3.62 -1.58
N VAL A 69 -4.36 -4.47 -0.55
CA VAL A 69 -5.59 -5.27 -0.37
C VAL A 69 -6.81 -4.37 -0.13
N ILE A 70 -6.69 -3.41 0.78
CA ILE A 70 -7.80 -2.50 1.12
C ILE A 70 -8.08 -1.55 -0.04
N GLY A 71 -7.05 -0.89 -0.57
CA GLY A 71 -7.16 0.06 -1.68
C GLY A 71 -7.71 -0.59 -2.94
N TYR A 72 -7.27 -1.80 -3.27
CA TYR A 72 -7.82 -2.58 -4.37
C TYR A 72 -9.33 -2.78 -4.23
N GLN A 73 -9.79 -3.26 -3.06
CA GLN A 73 -11.22 -3.51 -2.85
C GLN A 73 -12.05 -2.23 -2.96
N VAL A 74 -11.55 -1.12 -2.40
CA VAL A 74 -12.24 0.18 -2.46
C VAL A 74 -12.32 0.70 -3.89
N ILE A 75 -11.19 0.72 -4.62
CA ILE A 75 -11.14 1.25 -5.99
C ILE A 75 -12.01 0.41 -6.92
N VAL A 76 -11.95 -0.92 -6.85
CA VAL A 76 -12.77 -1.80 -7.70
C VAL A 76 -14.25 -1.60 -7.39
N ARG A 77 -14.65 -1.52 -6.10
CA ARG A 77 -16.05 -1.27 -5.73
C ARG A 77 -16.54 0.09 -6.25
N LEU A 78 -15.72 1.13 -6.14
CA LEU A 78 -16.07 2.46 -6.64
C LEU A 78 -16.16 2.50 -8.17
N ALA A 79 -15.22 1.83 -8.86
CA ALA A 79 -15.22 1.72 -10.30
C ALA A 79 -16.46 0.96 -10.81
N GLU A 80 -16.78 -0.20 -10.22
CA GLU A 80 -17.99 -0.97 -10.57
C GLU A 80 -19.27 -0.18 -10.26
N LYS A 81 -19.32 0.54 -9.13
CA LYS A 81 -20.47 1.39 -8.78
C LYS A 81 -20.65 2.55 -9.76
N LYS A 82 -19.57 3.22 -10.19
CA LYS A 82 -19.64 4.26 -11.22
C LYS A 82 -20.12 3.69 -12.55
N LEU A 83 -19.56 2.56 -12.97
CA LEU A 83 -19.88 1.95 -14.26
C LEU A 83 -21.36 1.56 -14.39
N ASN A 84 -21.96 1.09 -13.28
CA ASN A 84 -23.38 0.73 -13.23
C ASN A 84 -24.33 1.93 -13.01
N ARG A 85 -23.81 3.13 -12.69
CA ARG A 85 -24.61 4.36 -12.50
C ARG A 85 -24.66 5.24 -13.76
N THR A 86 -23.73 5.04 -14.69
CA THR A 86 -23.62 5.81 -15.94
C THR A 86 -24.49 5.23 -17.08
N ASN A 87 -25.41 4.32 -16.76
CA ASN A 87 -26.49 3.83 -17.62
C ASN A 87 -27.82 4.02 -16.87
#